data_AF-A0A3E2VFQ5-F1
#
_entry.id   AF-A0A3E2VFQ5-F1
#
_cell.length_a   1.000
_cell.length_b   1.000
_cell.length_c   1.000
_cell.angle_alpha   90.00
_cell.angle_beta   90.00
_cell.angle_gamma   90.00
#
_symmetry.space_group_name_H-M   'P 1'
#
loop_
_entity.id
_entity.type
_entity.pdbx_description
1 polymer ?
#
loop_
_entity_poly.entity_id
_entity_poly.type
_entity_poly.pdbx_seq_one_letter_code
_entity_poly.pdbx_strand_id
1 'polypeptide(L)'
;MILLKKILLAFFGLCAGGVIAAGVYAFLAIIGVFVRLMGKTGTRKHIILYETVIVLGGVLGNIVDIYEFPIYMGSFIGTIFLAVAGVCVGIFVGCLVMSLAETLKALPVISRRIHLAVGLQYLIFALAAGKLTGSLVYFWFRMASMG
;
A
#
# COMPACT_ATOMS: atom_id res chain seq x y z
N MET A 1 9.34 39.21 2.48
CA MET A 1 8.21 38.28 2.21
C MET A 1 8.60 37.00 1.46
N ILE A 2 9.49 37.04 0.46
CA ILE A 2 9.92 35.82 -0.29
C ILE A 2 10.57 34.76 0.63
N LEU A 3 11.41 35.18 1.58
CA LEU A 3 12.15 34.26 2.47
C LEU A 3 11.20 33.52 3.42
N LEU A 4 10.24 34.24 4.01
CA LEU A 4 9.24 33.67 4.92
C LEU A 4 8.35 32.63 4.21
N LYS A 5 7.96 32.90 2.96
CA LYS A 5 7.23 31.93 2.14
C LYS A 5 8.04 30.65 1.89
N LYS A 6 9.34 30.76 1.55
CA LYS A 6 10.21 29.60 1.32
C LYS A 6 10.39 28.75 2.58
N ILE A 7 10.58 29.38 3.73
CA ILE A 7 10.72 28.68 5.03
C ILE A 7 9.43 27.97 5.40
N LEU A 8 8.27 28.62 5.25
CA LEU A 8 6.96 27.98 5.47
C LEU A 8 6.73 26.82 4.51
N LEU A 9 7.06 26.98 3.22
CA LEU A 9 6.93 25.91 2.23
C LEU A 9 7.82 24.70 2.58
N ALA A 10 9.06 24.96 3.00
CA ALA A 10 9.98 23.91 3.43
C ALA A 10 9.46 23.20 4.68
N PHE A 11 8.90 23.94 5.64
CA PHE A 11 8.30 23.37 6.85
C PHE A 11 7.09 22.50 6.54
N PHE A 12 6.13 22.99 5.75
CA PHE A 12 4.98 22.20 5.33
C PHE A 12 5.39 20.99 4.49
N GLY A 13 6.38 21.13 3.61
CA GLY A 13 6.94 20.02 2.84
C GLY A 13 7.55 18.94 3.73
N LEU A 14 8.30 19.33 4.77
CA LEU A 14 8.91 18.40 5.72
C LEU A 14 7.85 17.71 6.60
N CYS A 15 6.85 18.44 7.07
CA CYS A 15 5.72 17.86 7.81
C CYS A 15 4.92 16.87 6.94
N ALA A 16 4.58 17.26 5.71
CA ALA A 16 3.86 16.39 4.78
C ALA A 16 4.68 15.13 4.45
N GLY A 17 5.96 15.29 4.14
CA GLY A 17 6.87 14.18 3.89
C GLY A 17 6.98 13.22 5.08
N GLY A 18 7.08 13.75 6.30
CA GLY A 18 7.09 12.95 7.54
C GLY A 18 5.82 12.15 7.74
N VAL A 19 4.65 12.75 7.52
CA VAL A 19 3.35 12.05 7.61
C VAL A 19 3.24 10.93 6.57
N ILE A 20 3.66 11.20 5.33
CA ILE A 20 3.63 10.20 4.25
C ILE A 20 4.58 9.04 4.55
N ALA A 21 5.83 9.33 4.96
CA ALA A 21 6.81 8.30 5.30
C ALA A 21 6.33 7.41 6.47
N ALA A 22 5.82 8.03 7.53
CA ALA A 22 5.24 7.31 8.67
C ALA A 22 4.03 6.45 8.24
N GLY A 23 3.16 6.99 7.36
CA GLY A 23 2.00 6.29 6.84
C GLY A 23 2.37 5.04 6.02
N VAL A 24 3.33 5.16 5.10
CA VAL A 24 3.80 4.03 4.28
C VAL A 24 4.45 2.95 5.14
N TYR A 25 5.28 3.33 6.11
CA TYR A 25 5.92 2.37 7.02
C TYR A 25 4.89 1.66 7.90
N ALA A 26 3.96 2.40 8.50
CA ALA A 26 2.88 1.83 9.32
C ALA A 26 2.00 0.89 8.50
N PHE A 27 1.67 1.24 7.26
CA PHE A 27 0.91 0.39 6.35
C PHE A 27 1.63 -0.93 6.07
N LEU A 28 2.91 -0.88 5.71
CA LEU A 28 3.73 -2.08 5.46
C LEU A 28 3.85 -2.96 6.71
N ALA A 29 3.93 -2.36 7.89
CA ALA A 29 4.01 -3.05 9.19
C ALA A 29 2.71 -3.72 9.59
N ILE A 30 1.58 -3.02 9.47
CA ILE A 30 0.26 -3.54 9.83
C ILE A 30 -0.14 -4.68 8.90
N ILE A 31 0.09 -4.53 7.58
CA ILE A 31 -0.20 -5.62 6.65
C ILE A 31 0.77 -6.78 6.89
N GLY A 32 1.98 -6.54 7.38
CA GLY A 32 2.89 -7.60 7.80
C GLY A 32 3.62 -8.27 6.64
N VAL A 33 3.73 -7.62 5.47
CA VAL A 33 4.48 -8.15 4.31
C VAL A 33 5.92 -8.46 4.69
N PHE A 34 6.60 -7.50 5.34
CA PHE A 34 8.00 -7.66 5.71
C PHE A 34 8.17 -8.62 6.90
N VAL A 35 7.24 -8.63 7.87
CA VAL A 35 7.26 -9.58 9.00
C VAL A 35 7.19 -11.01 8.50
N ARG A 36 6.40 -11.24 7.46
CA ARG A 36 6.20 -12.54 6.82
C ARG A 36 7.41 -12.96 5.97
N LEU A 37 8.02 -12.03 5.23
CA LEU A 37 9.31 -12.26 4.54
C LEU A 37 10.41 -12.61 5.54
N MET A 38 10.58 -11.82 6.61
CA MET A 38 11.54 -12.10 7.69
C MET A 38 11.28 -13.45 8.36
N GLY A 39 10.01 -13.82 8.53
CA GLY A 39 9.59 -15.11 9.07
C GLY A 39 9.99 -16.28 8.18
N LYS A 40 9.84 -16.16 6.86
CA LYS A 40 10.21 -17.20 5.88
C LYS A 40 11.72 -17.33 5.66
N THR A 41 12.45 -16.22 5.68
CA THR A 41 13.92 -16.21 5.52
C THR A 41 14.65 -16.52 6.84
N GLY A 42 13.94 -16.73 7.95
CA GLY A 42 14.54 -17.01 9.27
C GLY A 42 15.41 -15.87 9.82
N THR A 43 15.39 -14.70 9.18
CA THR A 43 16.37 -13.61 9.40
C THR A 43 15.76 -12.53 10.31
N ARG A 44 15.17 -12.95 11.44
CA ARG A 44 14.56 -12.02 12.42
C ARG A 44 15.57 -11.10 13.10
N LYS A 45 16.86 -11.45 13.08
CA LYS A 45 17.94 -10.63 13.67
C LYS A 45 18.30 -9.38 12.85
N HIS A 46 17.91 -9.30 11.57
CA HIS A 46 18.30 -8.18 10.69
C HIS A 46 17.14 -7.26 10.31
N ILE A 47 16.27 -6.92 11.27
CA ILE A 47 15.12 -6.03 11.04
C ILE A 47 15.56 -4.68 10.44
N ILE A 48 16.69 -4.13 10.92
CA ILE A 48 17.25 -2.85 10.48
C ILE A 48 17.63 -2.88 8.98
N LEU A 49 18.08 -4.03 8.46
CA LEU A 49 18.40 -4.15 7.03
C LEU A 49 17.13 -4.08 6.17
N TYR A 50 16.05 -4.75 6.59
CA TYR A 50 14.78 -4.68 5.87
C TYR A 50 14.20 -3.26 5.87
N GLU A 51 14.25 -2.58 7.02
CA GLU A 51 13.82 -1.18 7.13
C GLU A 51 14.64 -0.28 6.20
N THR A 52 15.97 -0.41 6.21
CA THR A 52 16.86 0.38 5.34
C THR A 52 16.56 0.12 3.86
N VAL A 53 16.30 -1.12 3.46
CA VAL A 53 15.94 -1.46 2.06
C VAL A 53 14.59 -0.85 1.67
N ILE A 54 13.61 -0.84 2.57
CA ILE A 54 12.30 -0.21 2.32
C ILE A 54 12.47 1.31 2.15
N VAL A 55 13.22 1.96 3.04
CA VAL A 55 13.50 3.39 2.97
C VAL A 55 14.24 3.73 1.67
N LEU A 56 15.28 2.97 1.34
CA LEU A 56 16.08 3.17 0.14
C LEU A 56 15.25 2.96 -1.13
N GLY A 57 14.42 1.92 -1.17
CA GLY A 57 13.48 1.67 -2.27
C GLY A 57 12.43 2.76 -2.41
N GLY A 58 11.89 3.27 -1.30
CA GLY A 58 10.95 4.39 -1.28
C GLY A 58 11.58 5.68 -1.81
N VAL A 59 12.80 6.00 -1.37
CA VAL A 59 13.56 7.17 -1.86
C VAL A 59 13.86 7.04 -3.34
N LEU A 60 14.37 5.88 -3.80
CA LEU A 60 14.64 5.64 -5.21
C LEU A 60 13.36 5.73 -6.06
N GLY A 61 12.26 5.12 -5.60
CA GLY A 61 10.97 5.20 -6.29
C GLY A 61 10.47 6.64 -6.41
N ASN A 62 10.60 7.44 -5.35
CA ASN A 62 10.19 8.84 -5.35
C ASN A 62 11.05 9.69 -6.32
N ILE A 63 12.35 9.43 -6.39
CA ILE A 63 13.25 10.08 -7.35
C ILE A 63 12.87 9.72 -8.79
N VAL A 64 12.60 8.43 -9.07
CA VAL A 64 12.18 7.98 -10.41
C VAL A 64 10.84 8.62 -10.81
N ASP A 65 9.89 8.70 -9.89
CA ASP A 65 8.57 9.30 -10.10
C ASP A 65 8.65 10.81 -10.37
N ILE A 66 9.42 11.56 -9.56
CA ILE A 66 9.54 13.03 -9.68
C ILE A 66 10.29 13.45 -10.93
N TYR A 67 11.40 12.77 -11.26
CA TYR A 67 12.26 13.20 -12.36
C TYR A 67 11.82 12.67 -13.71
N GLU A 68 10.76 11.83 -13.77
CA GLU A 68 10.23 11.18 -14.96
C GLU A 68 11.34 10.81 -15.96
N PHE A 69 12.41 10.17 -15.46
CA PHE A 69 13.59 9.91 -16.30
C PHE A 69 13.11 9.18 -17.57
N PRO A 70 13.29 9.75 -18.78
CA PRO A 70 13.02 9.03 -20.00
C PRO A 70 14.14 8.00 -20.13
N ILE A 71 13.90 6.81 -19.57
CA ILE A 71 14.84 5.71 -19.63
C ILE A 71 14.86 5.23 -21.08
N TYR A 72 15.68 5.84 -21.92
CA TYR A 72 16.07 5.35 -23.25
C TYR A 72 16.99 4.13 -23.10
N MET A 73 16.52 3.12 -22.37
CA MET A 73 17.14 1.81 -22.42
C MET A 73 16.66 1.15 -23.71
N GLY A 74 17.60 0.79 -24.58
CA GLY A 74 17.29 0.09 -25.83
C GLY A 74 16.31 -1.07 -25.60
N SER A 75 15.50 -1.38 -26.62
CA SER A 75 14.35 -2.31 -26.55
C SER A 75 14.62 -3.60 -25.76
N PHE A 76 15.85 -4.14 -25.84
CA PHE A 76 16.27 -5.33 -25.12
C PHE A 76 16.48 -5.13 -23.60
N ILE A 77 17.23 -4.10 -23.18
CA ILE A 77 17.45 -3.84 -21.75
C ILE A 77 16.16 -3.35 -21.09
N GLY A 78 15.38 -2.50 -21.78
CA GLY A 78 14.10 -2.02 -21.25
C GLY A 78 13.13 -3.17 -20.93
N THR A 79 13.05 -4.16 -21.82
CA THR A 79 12.19 -5.34 -21.63
C THR A 79 12.65 -6.20 -20.46
N ILE A 80 13.96 -6.43 -20.30
CA ILE A 80 14.49 -7.20 -19.17
C ILE A 80 14.22 -6.48 -17.85
N PHE A 81 14.44 -5.16 -17.80
CA PHE A 81 14.18 -4.37 -16.61
C PHE A 81 12.69 -4.39 -16.21
N LEU A 82 11.79 -4.22 -17.19
CA LEU A 82 10.35 -4.34 -16.98
C LEU A 82 9.95 -5.74 -16.51
N ALA A 83 10.54 -6.79 -17.07
CA ALA A 83 10.28 -8.16 -16.66
C ALA A 83 10.69 -8.41 -15.21
N VAL A 84 11.89 -7.98 -14.81
CA VAL A 84 12.38 -8.10 -13.43
C VAL A 84 11.52 -7.26 -12.48
N ALA A 85 11.21 -6.02 -12.84
CA ALA A 85 10.33 -5.16 -12.05
C ALA A 85 8.93 -5.78 -11.88
N GLY A 86 8.37 -6.34 -12.95
CA GLY A 86 7.09 -7.04 -12.94
C GLY A 86 7.08 -8.26 -12.02
N VAL A 87 8.14 -9.08 -12.06
CA VAL A 87 8.29 -10.23 -11.15
C VAL A 87 8.41 -9.76 -9.69
N CYS A 88 9.20 -8.73 -9.41
CA CYS A 88 9.34 -8.15 -8.07
C CYS A 88 8.00 -7.63 -7.53
N VAL A 89 7.24 -6.88 -8.34
CA VAL A 89 5.90 -6.40 -7.99
C VAL A 89 4.94 -7.58 -7.77
N GLY A 90 5.01 -8.61 -8.61
CA GLY A 90 4.21 -9.83 -8.46
C GLY A 90 4.47 -10.55 -7.13
N ILE A 91 5.74 -10.71 -6.73
CA ILE A 91 6.12 -11.31 -5.44
C ILE A 91 5.60 -10.45 -4.28
N PHE A 92 5.74 -9.13 -4.37
CA PHE A 92 5.26 -8.19 -3.36
C PHE A 92 3.74 -8.25 -3.20
N VAL A 93 2.98 -8.18 -4.31
CA VAL A 93 1.51 -8.27 -4.30
C VAL A 93 1.04 -9.65 -3.83
N GLY A 94 1.72 -10.73 -4.24
CA GLY A 94 1.43 -12.07 -3.74
C GLY A 94 1.59 -12.17 -2.22
N CYS A 95 2.65 -11.58 -1.67
CA CYS A 95 2.86 -11.51 -0.22
C CYS A 95 1.81 -10.62 0.48
N LEU A 96 1.42 -9.49 -0.12
CA LEU A 96 0.33 -8.63 0.37
C LEU A 96 -0.98 -9.41 0.48
N VAL A 97 -1.40 -10.07 -0.60
CA VAL A 97 -2.68 -10.81 -0.65
C VAL A 97 -2.67 -11.97 0.34
N MET A 98 -1.58 -12.73 0.41
CA MET A 98 -1.44 -13.80 1.40
C MET A 98 -1.54 -13.26 2.83
N SER A 99 -0.97 -12.08 3.08
CA SER A 99 -1.01 -11.44 4.40
C SER A 99 -2.37 -10.95 4.82
N LEU A 100 -3.05 -10.30 3.90
CA LEU A 100 -4.44 -9.92 4.08
C LEU A 100 -5.34 -11.14 4.26
N ALA A 101 -5.13 -12.22 3.51
CA ALA A 101 -5.93 -13.43 3.67
C ALA A 101 -5.79 -14.06 5.07
N GLU A 102 -4.61 -14.01 5.68
CA GLU A 102 -4.41 -14.53 7.04
C GLU A 102 -5.06 -13.63 8.10
N THR A 103 -4.93 -12.31 7.99
CA THR A 103 -5.58 -11.37 8.92
C THR A 103 -7.10 -11.41 8.79
N LEU A 104 -7.62 -11.53 7.56
CA LEU A 104 -9.05 -11.68 7.28
C LEU A 104 -9.61 -13.00 7.83
N LYS A 105 -8.84 -14.09 7.81
CA LYS A 105 -9.24 -15.37 8.44
C LYS A 105 -9.25 -15.28 9.96
N ALA A 106 -8.38 -14.47 10.57
CA ALA A 106 -8.36 -14.27 12.00
C ALA A 106 -9.55 -13.43 12.50
N LEU A 107 -10.05 -12.49 11.68
CA LEU A 107 -11.16 -11.61 12.01
C LEU A 107 -12.46 -12.33 12.48
N PRO A 108 -13.00 -13.33 11.76
CA PRO A 108 -14.18 -14.08 12.22
C PRO A 108 -13.90 -14.91 13.48
N VAL A 109 -12.68 -15.42 13.66
CA VAL A 109 -12.28 -16.18 14.85
C VAL A 109 -12.28 -15.27 16.08
N ILE A 110 -11.71 -14.06 15.96
CA ILE A 110 -11.73 -13.04 17.01
C ILE A 110 -13.18 -12.63 17.31
N SER A 111 -14.00 -12.39 16.28
CA SER A 111 -15.42 -12.03 16.44
C SER A 111 -16.21 -13.09 17.21
N ARG A 112 -15.92 -14.38 17.02
CA ARG A 112 -16.54 -15.47 17.78
C ARG A 112 -16.01 -15.56 19.22
N ARG A 113 -14.72 -15.28 19.45
CA ARG A 113 -14.09 -15.27 20.80
C ARG A 113 -14.63 -14.17 21.71
N ILE A 114 -14.95 -13.01 21.16
CA ILE A 114 -15.53 -11.88 21.92
C ILE A 114 -17.07 -11.99 22.10
N HIS A 115 -17.66 -13.17 21.83
CA HIS A 115 -19.11 -13.41 21.84
C HIS A 115 -19.95 -12.48 20.92
N LEU A 116 -19.35 -11.81 19.93
CA LEU A 116 -20.05 -11.12 18.84
C LEU A 116 -20.45 -12.11 17.72
N ALA A 117 -21.03 -13.26 18.07
CA ALA A 117 -21.42 -14.26 17.09
C ALA A 117 -22.49 -13.76 16.10
N VAL A 118 -23.33 -12.80 16.53
CA VAL A 118 -24.39 -12.20 15.70
C VAL A 118 -23.90 -10.96 14.92
N GLY A 119 -22.86 -10.27 15.40
CA GLY A 119 -22.36 -9.01 14.81
C GLY A 119 -21.70 -9.19 13.44
N LEU A 120 -21.07 -10.34 13.18
CA LEU A 120 -20.36 -10.58 11.93
C LEU A 120 -21.30 -10.66 10.72
N GLN A 121 -22.50 -11.24 10.87
CA GLN A 121 -23.50 -11.27 9.81
C GLN A 121 -23.96 -9.84 9.45
N TYR A 122 -24.18 -9.00 10.45
CA TYR A 122 -24.52 -7.58 10.22
C TYR A 122 -23.37 -6.80 9.56
N LEU A 123 -22.12 -7.07 9.93
CA LEU A 123 -20.95 -6.45 9.30
C LEU A 123 -20.87 -6.81 7.80
N ILE A 124 -21.02 -8.09 7.47
CA ILE A 124 -20.99 -8.56 6.08
C ILE A 124 -22.16 -7.97 5.29
N PHE A 125 -23.35 -7.91 5.90
CA PHE A 125 -24.52 -7.32 5.26
C PHE A 125 -24.36 -5.81 5.03
N ALA A 126 -23.81 -5.07 5.99
CA ALA A 126 -23.53 -3.64 5.86
C ALA A 126 -22.48 -3.36 4.76
N LEU A 127 -21.42 -4.18 4.68
CA LEU A 127 -20.43 -4.09 3.61
C LEU A 127 -21.05 -4.38 2.23
N ALA A 128 -21.89 -5.41 2.13
CA ALA A 128 -22.59 -5.77 0.90
C ALA A 128 -23.57 -4.66 0.48
N ALA A 129 -24.34 -4.11 1.41
CA ALA A 129 -25.25 -3.00 1.17
C ALA A 129 -24.48 -1.75 0.71
N GLY A 130 -23.38 -1.38 1.36
CA GLY A 130 -22.55 -0.25 0.95
C GLY A 130 -21.97 -0.41 -0.46
N LYS A 131 -21.47 -1.59 -0.81
CA LYS A 131 -21.01 -1.92 -2.17
C LYS A 131 -22.15 -1.82 -3.20
N LEU A 132 -23.33 -2.34 -2.85
CA LEU A 132 -24.51 -2.30 -3.70
C LEU A 132 -24.94 -0.85 -3.96
N THR A 133 -25.13 -0.06 -2.91
CA THR A 133 -25.49 1.37 -3.02
C THR A 133 -24.44 2.15 -3.80
N GLY A 134 -23.14 1.95 -3.53
CA GLY A 134 -22.06 2.61 -4.27
C GLY A 134 -22.09 2.27 -5.77
N SER A 135 -22.36 1.02 -6.13
CA SER A 135 -22.48 0.60 -7.53
C SER A 135 -23.70 1.20 -8.23
N LEU A 136 -24.85 1.28 -7.53
CA LEU A 136 -26.07 1.91 -8.05
C LEU A 136 -25.87 3.41 -8.29
N VAL A 137 -25.26 4.12 -7.33
CA VAL A 137 -24.97 5.56 -7.47
C VAL A 137 -23.99 5.81 -8.60
N TYR A 138 -22.95 4.99 -8.72
CA TYR A 138 -22.00 5.09 -9.84
C TYR A 138 -22.69 4.90 -11.20
N PHE A 139 -23.56 3.90 -11.33
CA PHE A 139 -24.31 3.66 -12.56
C PHE A 139 -25.30 4.78 -12.87
N TRP A 140 -26.01 5.29 -11.86
CA TRP A 140 -26.96 6.39 -12.02
C TRP A 140 -26.24 7.66 -12.50
N PHE A 141 -25.12 8.03 -11.89
CA PHE A 141 -24.32 9.18 -12.32
C PHE A 141 -23.72 9.00 -13.71
N ARG A 142 -23.26 7.79 -14.04
CA ARG A 142 -22.73 7.47 -15.37
C ARG A 142 -23.83 7.61 -16.45
N MET A 143 -25.03 7.10 -16.20
CA MET A 143 -26.17 7.22 -17.12
C MET A 143 -26.67 8.67 -17.25
N ALA A 144 -26.71 9.43 -16.15
CA ALA A 144 -27.10 10.85 -16.17
C ALA A 144 -26.09 11.77 -16.89
N SER A 145 -24.84 11.35 -17.07
CA SER A 145 -23.81 12.10 -17.80
C SER A 145 -23.80 11.86 -19.32
N MET A 146 -24.59 10.89 -19.81
CA MET A 146 -24.63 10.48 -21.23
C MET A 146 -25.88 10.96 -21.98
N GLY A 147 -26.82 11.63 -21.31
CA GLY A 147 -27.99 12.27 -21.92
C GLY A 147 -27.93 13.78 -21.77
#